data_AF-A0A7Y2THU5-F1
#
_entry.id   AF-A0A7Y2THU5-F1
#
_cell.length_a   1.000
_cell.length_b   1.000
_cell.length_c   1.000
_cell.angle_alpha   90.00
_cell.angle_beta   90.00
_cell.angle_gamma   90.00
#
_symmetry.space_group_name_H-M   'P 1'
#
loop_
_entity.id
_entity.type
_entity.pdbx_description
1 polymer ?
#
loop_
_entity_poly.entity_id
_entity_poly.type
_entity_poly.pdbx_seq_one_letter_code
_entity_poly.pdbx_strand_id
1 'polypeptide(L)'
;MSESNYDREEVFSKKVRAGKRTYFFDVKTTRGNDYYITITESKRRFEDGGYVKHKIFLYKEDFNKFSEAFTETVNYVKSDLMPEYDFDEFTRKTSEDE
;
A
#
# COMPACT_ATOMS: atom_id res chain seq x y z
N MET A 1 28.02 3.28 6.65
CA MET A 1 27.12 4.36 6.19
C MET A 1 25.88 4.29 7.07
N SER A 2 25.60 5.37 7.79
CA SER A 2 24.79 5.41 9.00
C SER A 2 23.30 5.12 8.80
N GLU A 3 22.80 4.10 9.49
CA GLU A 3 21.38 3.71 9.67
C GLU A 3 20.53 4.70 10.50
N SER A 4 21.02 5.92 10.79
CA SER A 4 20.41 6.83 11.76
C SER A 4 19.70 8.05 11.16
N ASN A 5 19.06 7.88 10.00
CA ASN A 5 18.19 8.92 9.41
C ASN A 5 16.82 8.40 8.89
N TYR A 6 16.52 7.10 9.01
CA TYR A 6 15.24 6.54 8.53
C TYR A 6 14.09 6.66 9.54
N ASP A 7 14.37 6.99 10.81
CA ASP A 7 13.38 7.11 11.90
C ASP A 7 12.72 8.49 12.05
N ARG A 8 13.10 9.48 11.23
CA ARG A 8 12.46 10.81 11.26
C ARG A 8 11.40 10.89 10.16
N GLU A 9 10.09 10.72 10.35
CA GLU A 9 9.25 10.36 11.49
C GLU A 9 8.12 9.52 10.86
N GLU A 10 8.22 8.18 10.91
CA GLU A 10 7.13 7.31 10.44
C GLU A 10 6.04 7.29 11.52
N VAL A 11 4.97 8.03 11.27
CA VAL A 11 3.87 8.25 12.23
C VAL A 11 2.98 7.02 12.32
N PHE A 12 2.83 6.31 11.20
CA PHE A 12 2.02 5.12 11.08
C PHE A 12 2.54 4.26 9.93
N SER A 13 2.42 2.94 10.06
CA SER A 13 2.77 1.99 9.01
C SER A 13 1.74 0.87 8.95
N LYS A 14 1.27 0.54 7.75
CA LYS A 14 0.48 -0.67 7.50
C LYS A 14 1.12 -1.48 6.38
N LYS A 15 1.45 -2.72 6.71
CA LYS A 15 1.96 -3.72 5.77
C LYS A 15 0.84 -4.64 5.31
N VAL A 16 0.80 -4.93 4.01
CA VAL A 16 -0.13 -5.91 3.40
C VAL A 16 0.68 -6.89 2.56
N ARG A 17 0.69 -8.17 2.94
CA ARG A 17 1.32 -9.24 2.15
C ARG A 17 0.32 -9.75 1.11
N ALA A 18 0.78 -9.95 -0.12
CA ALA A 18 -0.04 -10.44 -1.23
C ALA A 18 0.81 -11.34 -2.12
N GLY A 19 1.01 -12.59 -1.69
CA GLY A 19 1.87 -13.55 -2.37
C GLY A 19 3.31 -13.04 -2.55
N LYS A 20 3.74 -12.82 -3.80
CA LYS A 20 5.09 -12.31 -4.14
C LYS A 20 5.26 -10.79 -4.02
N ARG A 21 4.18 -10.08 -3.68
CA ARG A 21 4.18 -8.62 -3.45
C ARG A 21 3.96 -8.34 -1.97
N THR A 22 4.53 -7.22 -1.52
CA THR A 22 4.22 -6.63 -0.22
C THR A 22 3.97 -5.16 -0.43
N TYR A 23 2.82 -4.68 0.01
CA TYR A 23 2.46 -3.27 0.00
C TYR A 23 2.74 -2.67 1.38
N PHE A 24 3.28 -1.46 1.39
CA PHE A 24 3.52 -0.66 2.58
C PHE A 24 2.78 0.66 2.41
N PHE A 25 1.98 1.02 3.41
CA PHE A 25 1.25 2.27 3.50
C PHE A 25 1.79 3.00 4.72
N ASP A 26 2.69 3.95 4.50
CA ASP A 26 3.39 4.65 5.56
C ASP A 26 2.93 6.11 5.60
N VAL A 27 2.63 6.63 6.80
CA VAL A 27 2.41 8.07 7.03
C VAL A 27 3.71 8.67 7.54
N LYS A 28 4.17 9.74 6.89
CA LYS A 28 5.41 10.43 7.24
C LYS A 28 5.17 11.92 7.36
N THR A 29 6.02 12.61 8.10
CA THR A 29 6.00 14.07 8.21
C THR A 29 6.99 14.72 7.23
N THR A 30 6.62 15.89 6.74
CA THR A 30 7.52 16.79 6.02
C THR A 30 8.30 17.65 7.02
N ARG A 31 9.32 18.36 6.54
CA ARG A 31 10.05 19.35 7.36
C ARG A 31 9.16 20.50 7.88
N GLY A 32 7.99 20.71 7.28
CA GLY A 32 7.02 21.73 7.69
C GLY A 32 5.96 21.23 8.68
N ASN A 33 6.15 20.04 9.28
CA ASN A 33 5.18 19.38 10.16
C ASN A 33 3.84 19.03 9.49
N ASP A 34 3.82 18.92 8.16
CA ASP A 34 2.69 18.39 7.40
C ASP A 34 2.83 16.88 7.18
N TYR A 35 1.71 16.18 6.96
CA TYR A 35 1.70 14.73 6.70
C TYR A 35 1.57 14.40 5.23
N TYR A 36 2.21 13.31 4.81
CA TYR A 36 2.03 12.68 3.50
C TYR A 36 2.08 11.16 3.64
N ILE A 37 1.50 10.46 2.66
CA ILE A 37 1.47 9.00 2.59
C ILE A 37 2.50 8.54 1.56
N THR A 38 3.26 7.49 1.87
CA THR A 38 3.98 6.71 0.88
C THR A 38 3.36 5.34 0.71
N ILE A 39 2.94 5.03 -0.52
CA ILE A 39 2.47 3.69 -0.90
C ILE A 39 3.61 3.01 -1.66
N THR A 40 4.17 1.95 -1.09
CA THR A 40 5.26 1.19 -1.70
C THR A 40 4.81 -0.22 -2.02
N GLU A 41 4.88 -0.62 -3.29
CA GLU A 41 4.85 -2.03 -3.68
C GLU A 41 6.28 -2.57 -3.74
N SER A 42 6.56 -3.64 -3.00
CA SER A 42 7.80 -4.42 -3.11
C SER A 42 7.49 -5.78 -3.74
N LYS A 43 7.97 -6.02 -4.96
CA LYS A 43 7.78 -7.27 -5.72
C LYS A 43 9.06 -8.07 -5.77
N ARG A 44 9.01 -9.35 -5.38
CA ARG A 44 10.15 -10.27 -5.51
C ARG A 44 10.38 -10.61 -6.99
N ARG A 45 11.62 -10.45 -7.47
CA ARG A 45 12.09 -10.87 -8.79
C ARG A 45 12.28 -12.39 -8.83
N PHE A 46 12.06 -12.97 -10.01
CA PHE A 46 12.15 -14.41 -10.22
C PHE A 46 13.58 -14.90 -10.43
N GLU A 47 14.44 -14.07 -11.03
CA GLU A 47 15.76 -14.49 -11.53
C GLU A 47 16.84 -14.50 -10.44
N ASP A 48 16.86 -13.48 -9.58
CA ASP A 48 17.94 -13.22 -8.62
C ASP A 48 17.45 -13.18 -7.16
N GLY A 49 16.15 -13.37 -6.92
CA GLY A 49 15.54 -13.23 -5.60
C GLY A 49 15.54 -11.80 -5.05
N GLY A 50 15.96 -10.81 -5.85
CA GLY A 50 15.93 -9.39 -5.49
C GLY A 50 14.51 -8.82 -5.41
N TYR A 51 14.39 -7.56 -4.99
CA TYR A 51 13.09 -6.88 -4.88
C TYR A 51 13.06 -5.62 -5.75
N VAL A 52 11.97 -5.44 -6.50
CA VAL A 52 11.65 -4.18 -7.18
C VAL A 52 10.67 -3.40 -6.31
N LYS A 53 10.99 -2.14 -6.03
CA LYS A 53 10.10 -1.24 -5.30
C LYS A 53 9.50 -0.20 -6.24
N HIS A 54 8.19 -0.12 -6.27
CA HIS A 54 7.45 0.99 -6.86
C HIS A 54 6.89 1.84 -5.72
N LYS A 55 7.16 3.14 -5.72
CA LYS A 55 6.78 4.04 -4.63
C LYS A 55 5.98 5.22 -5.19
N ILE A 56 4.86 5.49 -4.55
CA ILE A 56 4.01 6.65 -4.78
C ILE A 56 4.08 7.53 -3.54
N PHE A 57 4.20 8.84 -3.75
CA PHE A 57 4.06 9.86 -2.72
C PHE A 57 2.71 10.54 -2.93
N LEU A 58 1.91 10.60 -1.87
CA LEU A 58 0.60 11.23 -1.88
C LEU A 58 0.58 12.32 -0.80
N TYR A 59 0.30 13.55 -1.19
CA TYR A 59 0.25 14.70 -0.28
C TYR A 59 -1.19 15.01 0.14
N LYS A 60 -1.34 15.69 1.29
CA LYS A 60 -2.63 15.90 1.97
C LYS A 60 -3.72 16.51 1.07
N GLU A 61 -3.33 17.40 0.16
CA GLU A 61 -4.20 18.08 -0.79
C GLU A 61 -4.91 17.13 -1.77
N ASP A 62 -4.35 15.94 -2.00
CA ASP A 62 -4.85 14.95 -2.95
C ASP A 62 -5.53 13.75 -2.28
N PHE A 63 -5.52 13.66 -0.94
CA PHE A 63 -6.04 12.49 -0.21
C PHE A 63 -7.46 12.12 -0.60
N ASN A 64 -8.37 13.10 -0.61
CA ASN A 64 -9.77 12.84 -0.91
C ASN A 64 -9.97 12.39 -2.36
N LYS A 65 -9.36 13.10 -3.32
CA LYS A 65 -9.48 12.78 -4.75
C LYS A 65 -8.91 11.40 -5.06
N PHE A 66 -7.76 11.06 -4.48
CA PHE A 66 -7.13 9.77 -4.66
C PHE A 66 -7.95 8.64 -4.02
N SER A 67 -8.41 8.84 -2.77
CA SER A 67 -9.19 7.83 -2.05
C SER A 67 -10.54 7.56 -2.71
N GLU A 68 -11.21 8.59 -3.19
CA GLU A 68 -12.47 8.50 -3.92
C GLU A 68 -12.28 7.72 -5.23
N ALA A 69 -11.34 8.14 -6.09
CA ALA A 69 -11.07 7.47 -7.35
C ALA A 69 -10.64 6.00 -7.16
N PHE A 70 -9.82 5.72 -6.15
CA PHE A 70 -9.42 4.36 -5.81
C PHE A 70 -10.62 3.51 -5.38
N THR A 71 -11.46 4.03 -4.48
CA THR A 71 -12.65 3.32 -3.98
C THR A 71 -13.66 3.07 -5.09
N GLU A 72 -13.96 4.08 -5.90
CA GLU A 72 -14.87 3.97 -7.04
C GLU A 72 -14.38 2.92 -8.03
N THR A 73 -13.09 2.93 -8.38
CA THR A 73 -12.50 1.94 -9.30
C THR A 73 -12.60 0.52 -8.75
N VAL A 74 -12.31 0.33 -7.45
CA VAL A 74 -12.45 -1.00 -6.81
C VAL A 74 -13.91 -1.45 -6.80
N ASN A 75 -14.84 -0.56 -6.47
CA ASN A 75 -16.27 -0.88 -6.45
C ASN A 75 -16.80 -1.23 -7.84
N TYR A 76 -16.41 -0.49 -8.87
CA TYR A 76 -16.79 -0.80 -10.24
C TYR A 76 -16.35 -2.21 -10.66
N VAL A 77 -15.14 -2.62 -10.30
CA VAL A 77 -14.68 -3.99 -10.55
C VAL A 77 -15.54 -5.02 -9.80
N LYS A 78 -15.82 -4.77 -8.51
CA LYS A 78 -16.56 -5.71 -7.67
C LYS A 78 -18.04 -5.82 -8.04
N SER A 79 -18.68 -4.71 -8.36
CA SER A 79 -20.13 -4.64 -8.56
C SER A 79 -20.55 -4.81 -10.01
N ASP A 80 -19.81 -4.23 -10.95
CA ASP A 80 -20.21 -4.19 -12.36
C ASP A 80 -19.49 -5.26 -13.19
N LEU A 81 -18.20 -5.48 -12.95
CA LEU A 81 -17.39 -6.41 -13.78
C LEU A 81 -17.37 -7.84 -13.23
N MET A 82 -17.37 -8.01 -11.90
CA MET A 82 -17.23 -9.30 -11.23
C MET A 82 -18.20 -9.47 -10.03
N PRO A 83 -19.52 -9.27 -10.22
CA PRO A 83 -20.50 -9.32 -9.12
C PRO A 83 -20.59 -10.66 -8.40
N GLU A 84 -20.38 -11.76 -9.11
CA GLU A 84 -20.51 -13.13 -8.56
C GLU A 84 -19.20 -13.67 -7.95
N TYR A 85 -18.12 -12.90 -7.96
CA TYR A 85 -16.83 -13.35 -7.46
C TYR A 85 -16.68 -13.10 -5.95
N ASP A 86 -16.38 -14.14 -5.17
CA ASP A 86 -16.12 -14.02 -3.72
C ASP A 86 -14.73 -13.43 -3.45
N PHE A 87 -14.64 -12.10 -3.47
CA PHE A 87 -13.42 -11.39 -3.09
C PHE A 87 -13.04 -11.57 -1.60
N ASP A 88 -13.98 -11.97 -0.75
CA ASP A 88 -13.74 -12.13 0.69
C ASP A 88 -13.02 -13.45 1.02
N GLU A 89 -12.98 -14.40 0.07
CA GLU A 89 -12.18 -15.62 0.19
C GLU A 89 -10.71 -15.31 0.54
N PHE A 90 -10.14 -14.27 -0.05
CA PHE A 90 -8.75 -13.85 0.19
C PHE A 90 -8.54 -13.24 1.58
N THR A 91 -9.55 -12.58 2.12
CA THR A 91 -9.52 -12.02 3.48
C THR A 91 -9.54 -13.14 4.52
N ARG A 92 -10.38 -14.16 4.30
CA ARG A 92 -10.48 -15.34 5.19
C ARG A 92 -9.16 -16.11 5.23
N LYS A 93 -8.59 -16.43 4.07
CA LYS A 93 -7.29 -17.14 3.97
C LYS A 93 -6.15 -16.41 4.69
N THR A 94 -6.07 -15.08 4.54
CA THR A 94 -5.02 -14.28 5.21
C THR A 94 -5.15 -14.33 6.74
N SER A 95 -6.36 -14.44 7.27
CA SER A 95 -6.62 -14.49 8.72
C SER A 95 -6.28 -15.86 9.33
N GLU A 96 -6.33 -16.92 8.54
CA GLU A 96 -6.02 -18.31 8.95
C GLU A 96 -4.52 -18.62 8.87
N ASP A 97 -3.77 -17.88 8.04
CA ASP A 97 -2.32 -18.02 7.83
C ASP A 97 -1.46 -17.08 8.71
N GLU A 98 -2.08 -16.19 9.50
CA GLU A 98 -1.43 -15.28 10.49
C GLU A 98 -1.41 -15.86 11.90
#